data_AF-A0A2E0QSZ0-F1
#
_entry.id   AF-A0A2E0QSZ0-F1
#
_cell.length_a   1.000
_cell.length_b   1.000
_cell.length_c   1.000
_cell.angle_alpha   90.00
_cell.angle_beta   90.00
_cell.angle_gamma   90.00
#
_symmetry.space_group_name_H-M   'P 1'
#
loop_
_entity.id
_entity.type
_entity.pdbx_description
1 polymer ?
#
loop_
_entity_poly.entity_id
_entity_poly.type
_entity_poly.pdbx_seq_one_letter_code
_entity_poly.pdbx_strand_id
1 'polypeptide(L)'
;MRESFAEIIHEFGDAGMLGQVLSKNRLRVWGFLRHAPICTLTKDLASFCVPNLFDLIATTPTQQPVALTIAGSDSSAGAGIQADLKTFSALGVYGTTAITAIVAEVPGEVSAIQSISSKLLQSHIQSVTKTFPVNHGKTGMLANRENVEVVAEFLAENSGFTLVVDPVFRASAGAELLSADGVATLKESVLPLAALVTPNLFESEILLGTSIKSESDLQAAPRRLYEKYGSSFLVKGGHFQSSSDDLVDYWCINGTEGECRHPRLPVSDTHGTGCTLSAAITAFLAHGLPMDEAIAKGTRFLAASLSSRLEWDTPAGSIAALNHFPNGVDFPDT
;
A
#
# COMPACT_ATOMS: atom_id res chain seq x y z
N MET A 1 -17.77 36.52 28.44
CA MET A 1 -17.94 35.16 27.92
C MET A 1 -17.56 34.18 29.03
N ARG A 2 -18.52 33.77 29.84
CA ARG A 2 -18.40 32.69 30.82
C ARG A 2 -19.48 31.68 30.44
N GLU A 3 -19.27 30.98 29.34
CA GLU A 3 -20.09 29.80 29.07
C GLU A 3 -19.72 28.76 30.12
N SER A 4 -20.73 28.24 30.81
CA SER A 4 -20.52 27.19 31.80
C SER A 4 -20.19 25.89 31.05
N PHE A 5 -19.32 25.04 31.59
CA PHE A 5 -19.04 23.71 31.00
C PHE A 5 -20.31 22.89 30.75
N ALA A 6 -21.41 23.19 31.45
CA ALA A 6 -22.71 22.57 31.23
C ALA A 6 -23.35 22.97 29.90
N GLU A 7 -23.16 24.20 29.42
CA GLU A 7 -23.65 24.66 28.10
C GLU A 7 -22.85 24.01 26.96
N ILE A 8 -21.52 23.91 27.11
CA ILE A 8 -20.63 23.23 26.15
C ILE A 8 -21.01 21.74 26.02
N ILE A 9 -21.28 21.05 27.13
CA ILE A 9 -21.71 19.64 27.11
C ILE A 9 -23.10 19.48 26.47
N HIS A 10 -24.00 20.45 26.66
CA HIS A 10 -25.33 20.40 26.05
C HIS A 10 -25.25 20.54 24.52
N GLU A 11 -24.35 21.37 23.98
CA GLU A 11 -24.10 21.47 22.54
C GLU A 11 -23.51 20.19 21.95
N PHE A 12 -22.60 19.51 22.66
CA PHE A 12 -22.08 18.20 22.23
C PHE A 12 -23.16 17.10 22.26
N GLY A 13 -24.10 17.20 23.19
CA GLY A 13 -25.23 16.26 23.32
C GLY A 13 -26.13 16.24 22.09
N ASP A 14 -26.42 17.41 21.51
CA ASP A 14 -27.24 17.52 20.30
C ASP A 14 -26.55 16.91 19.04
N ALA A 15 -25.23 16.80 19.06
CA ALA A 15 -24.43 16.16 18.01
C ALA A 15 -24.17 14.65 18.24
N GLY A 16 -24.76 14.04 19.28
CA GLY A 16 -24.57 12.62 19.61
C GLY A 16 -23.21 12.30 20.27
N MET A 17 -22.55 13.32 20.84
CA MET A 17 -21.31 13.15 21.60
C MET A 17 -21.57 13.26 23.11
N LEU A 18 -20.84 12.48 23.89
CA LEU A 18 -20.83 12.47 25.34
C LEU A 18 -19.61 13.25 25.86
N GLY A 19 -19.78 14.00 26.95
CA GLY A 19 -18.71 14.77 27.57
C GLY A 19 -18.62 14.56 29.08
N GLN A 20 -17.40 14.58 29.63
CA GLN A 20 -17.12 14.58 31.06
C GLN A 20 -16.11 15.66 31.43
N VAL A 21 -16.49 16.51 32.39
CA VAL A 21 -15.57 17.47 33.00
C VAL A 21 -14.59 16.71 33.90
N LEU A 22 -13.29 16.78 33.60
CA LEU A 22 -12.24 16.16 34.41
C LEU A 22 -11.71 17.13 35.48
N SER A 23 -11.70 18.43 35.19
CA SER A 23 -11.33 19.48 36.15
C SER A 23 -11.83 20.85 35.68
N LYS A 24 -11.60 21.91 36.47
CA LYS A 24 -12.00 23.29 36.12
C LYS A 24 -11.55 23.76 34.73
N ASN A 25 -10.52 23.14 34.13
CA ASN A 25 -9.99 23.51 32.81
C ASN A 25 -9.86 22.32 31.84
N ARG A 26 -10.40 21.14 32.18
CA ARG A 26 -10.27 19.92 31.35
C ARG A 26 -11.61 19.28 31.10
N LEU A 27 -11.93 19.10 29.83
CA LEU A 27 -13.10 18.36 29.34
C LEU A 27 -12.62 17.17 28.51
N ARG A 28 -13.21 16.01 28.71
CA ARG A 28 -13.06 14.83 27.84
C ARG A 28 -14.37 14.66 27.08
N VAL A 29 -14.31 14.54 25.76
CA VAL A 29 -15.48 14.32 24.90
C VAL A 29 -15.26 13.06 24.06
N TRP A 30 -16.28 12.22 23.92
CA TRP A 30 -16.26 11.00 23.12
C TRP A 30 -17.65 10.72 22.54
N GLY A 31 -17.72 10.18 21.33
CA GLY A 31 -19.00 9.89 20.68
C GLY A 31 -18.79 9.28 19.31
N PHE A 32 -19.88 8.76 18.74
CA PHE A 32 -19.86 8.23 17.37
C PHE A 32 -19.96 9.40 16.38
N LEU A 33 -18.81 9.85 15.89
CA LEU A 33 -18.78 10.47 14.56
C LEU A 33 -19.21 9.38 13.59
N ARG A 34 -20.33 9.56 12.87
CA ARG A 34 -20.63 8.68 11.73
C ARG A 34 -19.42 8.75 10.79
N HIS A 35 -18.62 7.67 10.81
CA HIS A 35 -17.43 7.39 9.97
C HIS A 35 -16.04 7.94 10.38
N ALA A 36 -15.69 8.03 11.67
CA ALA A 36 -14.27 8.15 12.08
C ALA A 36 -13.98 7.44 13.43
N PRO A 37 -12.74 6.94 13.67
CA PRO A 37 -12.39 6.28 14.92
C PRO A 37 -12.38 7.28 16.10
N ILE A 38 -12.57 6.74 17.31
CA ILE A 38 -12.67 7.48 18.57
C ILE A 38 -11.43 8.39 18.75
N CYS A 39 -11.60 9.69 18.54
CA CYS A 39 -10.55 10.66 18.83
C CYS A 39 -10.66 11.06 20.31
N THR A 40 -9.86 10.44 21.19
CA THR A 40 -9.79 10.87 22.59
C THR A 40 -8.91 12.13 22.68
N LEU A 41 -9.52 13.30 22.55
CA LEU A 41 -8.85 14.58 22.76
C LEU A 41 -8.82 14.91 24.26
N THR A 42 -7.69 14.67 24.92
CA THR A 42 -7.38 15.25 26.24
C THR A 42 -6.37 16.37 26.06
N LYS A 43 -6.83 17.63 26.03
CA LYS A 43 -5.96 18.81 25.96
C LYS A 43 -6.44 19.95 26.87
N ASP A 44 -5.49 20.79 27.28
CA ASP A 44 -5.70 21.94 28.16
C ASP A 44 -6.32 23.09 27.34
N LEU A 45 -7.62 23.35 27.55
CA LEU A 45 -8.41 24.31 26.76
C LEU A 45 -7.93 25.77 26.92
N ALA A 46 -7.10 26.07 27.91
CA ALA A 46 -6.49 27.39 28.08
C ALA A 46 -5.61 27.82 26.88
N SER A 47 -5.21 26.87 26.02
CA SER A 47 -4.42 27.12 24.81
C SER A 47 -5.26 27.36 23.54
N PHE A 48 -6.58 27.18 23.59
CA PHE A 48 -7.49 27.39 22.46
C PHE A 48 -8.50 28.49 22.77
N CYS A 49 -8.12 29.75 22.56
CA CYS A 49 -9.09 30.78 22.19
C CYS A 49 -9.19 30.78 20.66
N VAL A 50 -9.97 29.86 20.08
CA VAL A 50 -10.22 29.87 18.63
C VAL A 50 -11.72 29.72 18.39
N PRO A 51 -12.36 30.62 17.62
CA PRO A 51 -13.77 30.52 17.23
C PRO A 51 -14.11 29.31 16.31
N ASN A 52 -13.14 28.45 15.95
CA ASN A 52 -13.24 27.59 14.78
C ASN A 52 -13.01 26.09 15.09
N LEU A 53 -13.54 25.58 16.22
CA LEU A 53 -13.60 24.12 16.42
C LEU A 53 -14.52 23.46 15.38
N PHE A 54 -15.55 24.18 14.92
CA PHE A 54 -16.45 23.76 13.84
C PHE A 54 -15.77 23.67 12.46
N ASP A 55 -14.81 24.56 12.15
CA ASP A 55 -14.06 24.45 10.89
C ASP A 55 -13.17 23.20 10.87
N LEU A 56 -12.66 22.78 12.03
CA LEU A 56 -11.85 21.55 12.15
C LEU A 56 -12.67 20.29 11.85
N ILE A 57 -13.97 20.31 12.15
CA ILE A 57 -14.93 19.23 11.84
C ILE A 57 -15.30 19.26 10.35
N ALA A 58 -15.36 20.45 9.75
CA ALA A 58 -15.69 20.67 8.35
C ALA A 58 -14.58 20.28 7.35
N THR A 59 -13.34 20.06 7.82
CA THR A 59 -12.19 19.71 6.97
C THR A 59 -11.87 18.21 6.89
N THR A 60 -12.67 17.35 7.51
CA THR A 60 -12.50 15.89 7.37
C THR A 60 -12.87 15.47 5.94
N PRO A 61 -12.01 14.75 5.18
CA PRO A 61 -12.35 14.30 3.84
C PRO A 61 -13.71 13.59 3.87
N THR A 62 -14.67 14.11 3.13
CA THR A 62 -16.09 13.72 3.22
C THR A 62 -16.36 12.30 2.72
N GLN A 63 -15.37 11.61 2.15
CA GLN A 63 -15.44 10.21 1.75
C GLN A 63 -14.09 9.52 1.99
N GLN A 64 -14.17 8.28 2.49
CA GLN A 64 -13.01 7.41 2.64
C GLN A 64 -12.38 7.12 1.26
N PRO A 65 -11.05 7.23 1.09
CA PRO A 65 -10.42 6.95 -0.20
C PRO A 65 -10.68 5.53 -0.65
N VAL A 66 -10.79 5.33 -1.97
CA VAL A 66 -10.95 4.03 -2.61
C VAL A 66 -9.74 3.73 -3.47
N ALA A 67 -9.19 2.52 -3.36
CA ALA A 67 -8.08 2.07 -4.19
C ALA A 67 -8.40 0.73 -4.87
N LEU A 68 -7.86 0.52 -6.07
CA LEU A 68 -7.98 -0.71 -6.84
C LEU A 68 -6.66 -1.50 -6.80
N THR A 69 -6.71 -2.78 -6.47
CA THR A 69 -5.62 -3.72 -6.80
C THR A 69 -5.99 -4.56 -8.02
N ILE A 70 -5.06 -4.66 -8.97
CA ILE A 70 -5.11 -5.52 -10.15
C ILE A 70 -4.04 -6.60 -9.99
N ALA A 71 -4.38 -7.73 -9.38
CA ALA A 71 -3.40 -8.76 -9.00
C ALA A 71 -4.02 -10.17 -8.91
N GLY A 72 -3.16 -11.17 -8.70
CA GLY A 72 -3.58 -12.54 -8.44
C GLY A 72 -3.98 -12.78 -6.99
N SER A 73 -4.73 -13.86 -6.77
CA SER A 73 -5.13 -14.35 -5.45
C SER A 73 -4.10 -15.32 -4.87
N ASP A 74 -3.69 -15.10 -3.62
CA ASP A 74 -2.89 -16.03 -2.80
C ASP A 74 -3.79 -16.77 -1.81
N SER A 75 -3.74 -18.10 -1.83
CA SER A 75 -4.55 -18.97 -0.96
C SER A 75 -4.18 -18.87 0.53
N SER A 76 -2.93 -18.55 0.84
CA SER A 76 -2.46 -18.31 2.21
C SER A 76 -2.76 -16.91 2.73
N ALA A 77 -3.24 -16.03 1.84
CA ALA A 77 -3.54 -14.63 2.13
C ALA A 77 -2.34 -13.80 2.66
N GLY A 78 -1.11 -14.23 2.39
CA GLY A 78 0.11 -13.51 2.77
C GLY A 78 0.57 -12.49 1.72
N ALA A 79 0.22 -12.69 0.46
CA ALA A 79 0.54 -11.87 -0.71
C ALA A 79 -0.72 -11.59 -1.56
N GLY A 80 -0.52 -11.17 -2.82
CA GLY A 80 -1.59 -10.97 -3.80
C GLY A 80 -2.63 -9.94 -3.38
N ILE A 81 -3.85 -10.07 -3.93
CA ILE A 81 -4.97 -9.19 -3.59
C ILE A 81 -5.30 -9.21 -2.09
N GLN A 82 -5.01 -10.31 -1.38
CA GLN A 82 -5.27 -10.43 0.05
C GLN A 82 -4.36 -9.51 0.86
N ALA A 83 -3.05 -9.49 0.58
CA ALA A 83 -2.12 -8.56 1.20
C ALA A 83 -2.48 -7.11 0.87
N ASP A 84 -2.88 -6.86 -0.38
CA ASP A 84 -3.27 -5.53 -0.83
C ASP A 84 -4.51 -5.02 -0.08
N LEU A 85 -5.56 -5.84 0.01
CA LEU A 85 -6.79 -5.49 0.72
C LEU A 85 -6.57 -5.33 2.23
N LYS A 86 -5.75 -6.18 2.85
CA LYS A 86 -5.37 -6.04 4.27
C LYS A 86 -4.62 -4.72 4.49
N THR A 87 -3.68 -4.39 3.60
CA THR A 87 -2.91 -3.15 3.66
C THR A 87 -3.81 -1.92 3.49
N PHE A 88 -4.68 -1.91 2.48
CA PHE A 88 -5.66 -0.84 2.27
C PHE A 88 -6.54 -0.65 3.50
N SER A 89 -7.08 -1.74 4.05
CA SER A 89 -7.92 -1.71 5.24
C SER A 89 -7.18 -1.14 6.46
N ALA A 90 -5.96 -1.61 6.70
CA ALA A 90 -5.11 -1.13 7.82
C ALA A 90 -4.75 0.36 7.71
N LEU A 91 -4.72 0.89 6.47
CA LEU A 91 -4.40 2.30 6.19
C LEU A 91 -5.65 3.15 5.92
N GLY A 92 -6.85 2.65 6.24
CA GLY A 92 -8.09 3.42 6.15
C GLY A 92 -8.55 3.69 4.72
N VAL A 93 -8.16 2.85 3.76
CA VAL A 93 -8.58 2.92 2.36
C VAL A 93 -9.55 1.77 2.06
N TYR A 94 -10.67 2.07 1.41
CA TYR A 94 -11.58 1.04 0.94
C TYR A 94 -10.96 0.33 -0.28
N GLY A 95 -10.63 -0.95 -0.12
CA GLY A 95 -9.99 -1.74 -1.15
C GLY A 95 -10.99 -2.37 -2.12
N THR A 96 -10.71 -2.25 -3.42
CA THR A 96 -11.42 -2.93 -4.52
C THR A 96 -10.45 -3.81 -5.30
N THR A 97 -10.95 -4.82 -6.02
CA THR A 97 -10.09 -5.80 -6.71
C THR A 97 -10.49 -6.07 -8.15
N ALA A 98 -9.48 -6.28 -8.99
CA ALA A 98 -9.59 -6.92 -10.30
C ALA A 98 -8.63 -8.10 -10.34
N ILE A 99 -9.17 -9.32 -10.47
CA ILE A 99 -8.39 -10.55 -10.27
C ILE A 99 -7.79 -10.99 -11.61
N THR A 100 -6.48 -11.15 -11.66
CA THR A 100 -5.75 -11.59 -12.87
C THR A 100 -5.59 -13.11 -12.93
N ALA A 101 -5.43 -13.75 -11.77
CA ALA A 101 -5.29 -15.19 -11.64
C ALA A 101 -5.66 -15.67 -10.23
N ILE A 102 -5.99 -16.94 -10.12
CA ILE A 102 -6.17 -17.64 -8.83
C ILE A 102 -4.99 -18.58 -8.66
N VAL A 103 -4.32 -18.49 -7.51
CA VAL A 103 -3.12 -19.28 -7.21
C VAL A 103 -3.36 -20.15 -5.98
N ALA A 104 -3.09 -21.45 -6.14
CA ALA A 104 -2.95 -22.38 -5.02
C ALA A 104 -1.52 -22.28 -4.46
N GLU A 105 -1.32 -21.27 -3.62
CA GLU A 105 -0.02 -20.88 -3.03
C GLU A 105 -0.07 -20.90 -1.50
N VAL A 106 1.03 -21.35 -0.93
CA VAL A 106 1.39 -21.22 0.48
C VAL A 106 2.85 -20.75 0.57
N PRO A 107 3.32 -20.23 1.71
CA PRO A 107 4.72 -19.89 1.86
C PRO A 107 5.64 -21.05 1.44
N GLY A 108 6.51 -20.79 0.46
CA GLY A 108 7.46 -21.77 -0.06
C GLY A 108 6.97 -22.68 -1.19
N GLU A 109 5.68 -22.69 -1.54
CA GLU A 109 5.14 -23.57 -2.59
C GLU A 109 4.03 -22.92 -3.42
N VAL A 110 4.13 -23.07 -4.74
CA VAL A 110 3.04 -22.78 -5.69
C VAL A 110 2.66 -24.09 -6.39
N SER A 111 1.46 -24.59 -6.12
CA SER A 111 1.01 -25.90 -6.61
C SER A 111 0.22 -25.81 -7.93
N ALA A 112 -0.52 -24.71 -8.14
CA ALA A 112 -1.26 -24.45 -9.36
C ALA A 112 -1.52 -22.96 -9.56
N ILE A 113 -1.54 -22.54 -10.82
CA ILE A 113 -1.91 -21.18 -11.24
C ILE A 113 -2.98 -21.31 -12.32
N GLN A 114 -4.10 -20.60 -12.16
CA GLN A 114 -5.11 -20.44 -13.20
C GLN A 114 -5.31 -18.95 -13.50
N SER A 115 -4.91 -18.52 -14.70
CA SER A 115 -5.23 -17.17 -15.18
C SER A 115 -6.74 -17.04 -15.39
N ILE A 116 -7.26 -15.88 -15.00
CA ILE A 116 -8.58 -15.42 -15.43
C ILE A 116 -8.48 -14.93 -16.88
N SER A 117 -9.58 -14.97 -17.63
CA SER A 117 -9.61 -14.44 -19.00
C SER A 117 -9.52 -12.91 -18.99
N SER A 118 -8.80 -12.34 -19.95
CA SER A 118 -8.64 -10.89 -20.12
C SER A 118 -9.99 -10.16 -20.23
N LYS A 119 -10.98 -10.78 -20.90
CA LYS A 119 -12.36 -10.25 -20.96
C LYS A 119 -13.02 -10.13 -19.58
N LEU A 120 -12.81 -11.12 -18.70
CA LEU A 120 -13.34 -11.04 -17.34
C LEU A 120 -12.55 -10.03 -16.51
N LEU A 121 -11.22 -9.96 -16.65
CA LEU A 121 -10.40 -8.92 -16.02
C LEU A 121 -10.87 -7.51 -16.42
N GLN A 122 -11.09 -7.26 -17.71
CA GLN A 122 -11.64 -6.00 -18.20
C GLN A 122 -12.99 -5.69 -17.56
N SER A 123 -13.86 -6.71 -17.42
CA SER A 123 -15.16 -6.56 -16.75
C SER A 123 -15.03 -6.22 -15.27
N HIS A 124 -14.03 -6.78 -14.55
CA HIS A 124 -13.74 -6.39 -13.16
C HIS A 124 -13.36 -4.92 -13.08
N ILE A 125 -12.35 -4.50 -13.86
CA ILE A 125 -11.86 -3.11 -13.86
C ILE A 125 -13.02 -2.16 -14.16
N GLN A 126 -13.75 -2.38 -15.26
CA GLN A 126 -14.86 -1.52 -15.64
C GLN A 126 -15.98 -1.47 -14.59
N SER A 127 -16.31 -2.58 -13.94
CA SER A 127 -17.37 -2.60 -12.93
C SER A 127 -16.99 -1.77 -11.71
N VAL A 128 -15.74 -1.88 -11.28
CA VAL A 128 -15.22 -1.10 -10.14
C VAL A 128 -15.12 0.38 -10.51
N THR A 129 -14.45 0.72 -11.61
CA THR A 129 -14.16 2.12 -11.98
C THR A 129 -15.39 2.91 -12.40
N LYS A 130 -16.47 2.26 -12.86
CA LYS A 130 -17.77 2.91 -13.13
C LYS A 130 -18.60 3.16 -11.87
N THR A 131 -18.34 2.44 -10.79
CA THR A 131 -19.18 2.44 -9.59
C THR A 131 -18.57 3.22 -8.43
N PHE A 132 -17.26 3.06 -8.23
CA PHE A 132 -16.53 3.68 -7.13
C PHE A 132 -15.70 4.86 -7.63
N PRO A 133 -15.48 5.90 -6.80
CA PRO A 133 -14.61 7.02 -7.13
C PRO A 133 -13.13 6.63 -6.98
N VAL A 134 -12.68 5.64 -7.77
CA VAL A 134 -11.32 5.10 -7.72
C VAL A 134 -10.43 5.78 -8.76
N ASN A 135 -9.40 6.45 -8.27
CA ASN A 135 -8.38 7.12 -9.09
C ASN A 135 -6.95 6.68 -8.74
N HIS A 136 -6.81 5.78 -7.77
CA HIS A 136 -5.53 5.21 -7.36
C HIS A 136 -5.61 3.69 -7.39
N GLY A 137 -4.52 3.05 -7.78
CA GLY A 137 -4.44 1.61 -7.70
C GLY A 137 -3.03 1.08 -7.80
N LYS A 138 -2.92 -0.24 -7.70
CA LYS A 138 -1.70 -0.96 -7.98
C LYS A 138 -1.91 -2.16 -8.89
N THR A 139 -0.86 -2.56 -9.58
CA THR A 139 -0.75 -3.90 -10.16
C THR A 139 0.17 -4.78 -9.32
N GLY A 140 -0.20 -6.05 -9.18
CA GLY A 140 0.70 -7.11 -8.74
C GLY A 140 0.97 -8.09 -9.89
N MET A 141 0.88 -9.39 -9.61
CA MET A 141 0.98 -10.43 -10.64
C MET A 141 -0.07 -10.24 -11.74
N LEU A 142 0.36 -10.21 -13.00
CA LEU A 142 -0.52 -10.08 -14.19
C LEU A 142 -0.70 -11.39 -14.98
N ALA A 143 0.07 -12.44 -14.69
CA ALA A 143 0.01 -13.78 -15.29
C ALA A 143 0.46 -13.88 -16.77
N ASN A 144 -0.12 -13.10 -17.68
CA ASN A 144 0.14 -13.21 -19.11
C ASN A 144 0.03 -11.86 -19.83
N ARG A 145 0.42 -11.88 -21.11
CA ARG A 145 0.35 -10.74 -22.02
C ARG A 145 -1.06 -10.13 -22.12
N GLU A 146 -2.09 -10.95 -22.28
CA GLU A 146 -3.45 -10.45 -22.53
C GLU A 146 -3.97 -9.63 -21.34
N ASN A 147 -3.62 -10.03 -20.12
CA ASN A 147 -3.94 -9.24 -18.92
C ASN A 147 -3.14 -7.95 -18.84
N VAL A 148 -1.87 -7.95 -19.30
CA VAL A 148 -1.05 -6.73 -19.38
C VAL A 148 -1.64 -5.74 -20.39
N GLU A 149 -2.11 -6.23 -21.54
CA GLU A 149 -2.77 -5.41 -22.56
C GLU A 149 -4.03 -4.73 -22.00
N VAL A 150 -4.85 -5.46 -21.24
CA VAL A 150 -6.03 -4.89 -20.56
C VAL A 150 -5.65 -3.76 -19.60
N VAL A 151 -4.57 -3.92 -18.83
CA VAL A 151 -4.08 -2.86 -17.92
C VAL A 151 -3.58 -1.65 -18.72
N ALA A 152 -2.82 -1.88 -19.80
CA ALA A 152 -2.31 -0.81 -20.65
C ALA A 152 -3.44 0.01 -21.30
N GLU A 153 -4.45 -0.68 -21.87
CA GLU A 153 -5.64 -0.06 -22.44
C GLU A 153 -6.38 0.78 -21.39
N PHE A 154 -6.58 0.23 -20.19
CA PHE A 154 -7.22 0.95 -19.10
C PHE A 154 -6.47 2.24 -18.73
N LEU A 155 -5.14 2.20 -18.59
CA LEU A 155 -4.34 3.39 -18.28
C LEU A 155 -4.37 4.43 -19.41
N ALA A 156 -4.30 3.98 -20.66
CA ALA A 156 -4.35 4.85 -21.83
C ALA A 156 -5.68 5.62 -21.92
N GLU A 157 -6.79 4.97 -21.55
CA GLU A 157 -8.13 5.59 -21.51
C GLU A 157 -8.35 6.47 -20.27
N ASN A 158 -7.55 6.31 -19.22
CA ASN A 158 -7.73 6.96 -17.92
C ASN A 158 -6.46 7.67 -17.46
N SER A 159 -6.03 8.70 -18.20
CA SER A 159 -4.79 9.44 -17.93
C SER A 159 -4.69 10.11 -16.55
N GLY A 160 -5.80 10.27 -15.83
CA GLY A 160 -5.84 10.75 -14.45
C GLY A 160 -5.68 9.65 -13.39
N PHE A 161 -5.57 8.38 -13.79
CA PHE A 161 -5.44 7.25 -12.88
C PHE A 161 -3.98 7.08 -12.43
N THR A 162 -3.75 7.12 -11.12
CA THR A 162 -2.43 6.95 -10.51
C THR A 162 -2.20 5.47 -10.22
N LEU A 163 -1.33 4.82 -10.99
CA LEU A 163 -1.00 3.41 -10.82
C LEU A 163 0.42 3.19 -10.26
N VAL A 164 0.51 2.44 -9.15
CA VAL A 164 1.77 1.88 -8.64
C VAL A 164 1.95 0.47 -9.21
N VAL A 165 3.03 0.23 -9.94
CA VAL A 165 3.31 -1.06 -10.57
C VAL A 165 4.34 -1.84 -9.73
N ASP A 166 3.92 -2.96 -9.15
CA ASP A 166 4.84 -3.97 -8.60
C ASP A 166 5.10 -5.02 -9.70
N PRO A 167 6.26 -4.99 -10.39
CA PRO A 167 6.50 -5.78 -11.59
C PRO A 167 6.85 -7.24 -11.25
N VAL A 168 5.86 -7.98 -10.74
CA VAL A 168 6.02 -9.37 -10.27
C VAL A 168 6.24 -10.32 -11.45
N PHE A 169 7.50 -10.71 -11.69
CA PHE A 169 7.87 -11.66 -12.74
C PHE A 169 7.94 -13.11 -12.26
N ARG A 170 8.29 -13.31 -10.98
CA ARG A 170 8.55 -14.63 -10.40
C ARG A 170 8.11 -14.66 -8.93
N ALA A 171 7.58 -15.80 -8.49
CA ALA A 171 7.24 -16.04 -7.10
C ALA A 171 8.53 -16.16 -6.26
N SER A 172 8.43 -15.91 -4.95
CA SER A 172 9.52 -16.26 -4.02
C SER A 172 9.85 -17.75 -4.07
N ALA A 173 8.88 -18.61 -4.39
CA ALA A 173 9.05 -20.05 -4.62
C ALA A 173 9.68 -20.40 -6.00
N GLY A 174 9.99 -19.42 -6.84
CA GLY A 174 10.67 -19.60 -8.11
C GLY A 174 9.78 -19.80 -9.34
N ALA A 175 8.46 -19.96 -9.16
CA ALA A 175 7.50 -20.09 -10.26
C ALA A 175 7.42 -18.82 -11.12
N GLU A 176 7.37 -18.97 -12.45
CA GLU A 176 7.15 -17.85 -13.37
C GLU A 176 5.70 -17.34 -13.23
N LEU A 177 5.55 -16.03 -12.96
CA LEU A 177 4.27 -15.39 -12.67
C LEU A 177 3.84 -14.39 -13.75
N LEU A 178 4.71 -14.12 -14.71
CA LEU A 178 4.38 -13.36 -15.92
C LEU A 178 5.16 -13.95 -17.09
N SER A 179 4.45 -14.30 -18.16
CA SER A 179 5.05 -14.83 -19.39
C SER A 179 6.06 -13.85 -20.02
N ALA A 180 7.06 -14.37 -20.73
CA ALA A 180 8.10 -13.55 -21.35
C ALA A 180 7.56 -12.45 -22.29
N ASP A 181 6.50 -12.74 -23.06
CA ASP A 181 5.81 -11.76 -23.90
C ASP A 181 4.97 -10.77 -23.06
N GLY A 182 4.47 -11.19 -21.91
CA GLY A 182 3.87 -10.31 -20.90
C GLY A 182 4.89 -9.33 -20.32
N VAL A 183 6.12 -9.77 -20.04
CA VAL A 183 7.21 -8.89 -19.58
C VAL A 183 7.56 -7.86 -20.66
N ALA A 184 7.65 -8.26 -21.92
CA ALA A 184 7.89 -7.34 -23.04
C ALA A 184 6.76 -6.30 -23.15
N THR A 185 5.50 -6.76 -23.12
CA THR A 185 4.32 -5.90 -23.20
C THR A 185 4.25 -4.93 -22.02
N LEU A 186 4.60 -5.37 -20.81
CA LEU A 186 4.62 -4.52 -19.61
C LEU A 186 5.61 -3.37 -19.80
N LYS A 187 6.82 -3.68 -20.26
CA LYS A 187 7.90 -2.70 -20.52
C LYS A 187 7.49 -1.64 -21.54
N GLU A 188 6.78 -2.06 -22.58
CA GLU A 188 6.42 -1.19 -23.71
C GLU A 188 5.16 -0.37 -23.44
N SER A 189 4.17 -0.93 -22.76
CA SER A 189 2.80 -0.38 -22.74
C SER A 189 2.30 0.04 -21.35
N VAL A 190 2.85 -0.52 -20.26
CA VAL A 190 2.39 -0.20 -18.89
C VAL A 190 3.40 0.67 -18.17
N LEU A 191 4.69 0.31 -18.18
CA LEU A 191 5.71 1.06 -17.44
C LEU A 191 5.74 2.55 -17.82
N PRO A 192 5.63 2.97 -19.10
CA PRO A 192 5.61 4.38 -19.45
C PRO A 192 4.39 5.17 -18.94
N LEU A 193 3.34 4.49 -18.49
CA LEU A 193 2.11 5.10 -17.96
C LEU A 193 2.03 5.01 -16.43
N ALA A 194 2.97 4.33 -15.78
CA ALA A 194 2.98 4.14 -14.34
C ALA A 194 3.36 5.42 -13.59
N ALA A 195 2.70 5.68 -12.45
CA ALA A 195 3.10 6.76 -11.57
C ALA A 195 4.37 6.42 -10.78
N LEU A 196 4.48 5.15 -10.36
CA LEU A 196 5.64 4.59 -9.67
C LEU A 196 5.77 3.11 -10.03
N VAL A 197 7.00 2.64 -10.23
CA VAL A 197 7.31 1.21 -10.37
C VAL A 197 8.21 0.79 -9.21
N THR A 198 7.92 -0.34 -8.57
CA THR A 198 8.61 -0.79 -7.33
C THR A 198 9.41 -2.09 -7.50
N PRO A 199 10.35 -2.20 -8.47
CA PRO A 199 11.06 -3.45 -8.72
C PRO A 199 12.00 -3.85 -7.58
N ASN A 200 12.14 -5.15 -7.33
CA ASN A 200 13.26 -5.70 -6.56
C ASN A 200 14.55 -5.75 -7.42
N LEU A 201 15.65 -6.23 -6.83
CA LEU A 201 16.93 -6.36 -7.52
C LEU A 201 16.82 -7.16 -8.83
N PHE A 202 16.24 -8.36 -8.77
CA PHE A 202 16.09 -9.25 -9.93
C PHE A 202 15.24 -8.62 -11.05
N GLU A 203 14.11 -8.02 -10.67
CA GLU A 203 13.23 -7.31 -11.59
C GLU A 203 13.95 -6.10 -12.20
N SER A 204 14.74 -5.36 -11.41
CA SER A 204 15.53 -4.22 -11.88
C SER A 204 16.56 -4.61 -12.92
N GLU A 205 17.25 -5.75 -12.73
CA GLU A 205 18.19 -6.27 -13.74
C GLU A 205 17.50 -6.63 -15.06
N ILE A 206 16.32 -7.24 -14.99
CA ILE A 206 15.49 -7.56 -16.17
C ILE A 206 15.01 -6.30 -16.88
N LEU A 207 14.59 -5.28 -16.12
CA LEU A 207 14.13 -4.00 -16.66
C LEU A 207 15.28 -3.21 -17.29
N LEU A 208 16.44 -3.15 -16.63
CA LEU A 208 17.62 -2.49 -17.18
C LEU A 208 18.20 -3.24 -18.38
N GLY A 209 18.18 -4.57 -18.36
CA GLY A 209 18.92 -5.43 -19.29
C GLY A 209 20.40 -5.57 -18.93
N THR A 210 20.79 -5.19 -17.71
CA THR A 210 22.16 -5.26 -17.19
C THR A 210 22.14 -5.68 -15.73
N SER A 211 23.16 -6.43 -15.28
CA SER A 211 23.29 -6.80 -13.87
C SER A 211 23.63 -5.61 -12.97
N ILE A 212 23.19 -5.67 -11.70
CA ILE A 212 23.50 -4.73 -10.63
C ILE A 212 24.45 -5.44 -9.66
N LYS A 213 25.74 -5.08 -9.66
CA LYS A 213 26.80 -5.83 -8.96
C LYS A 213 27.44 -5.08 -7.81
N SER A 214 27.11 -3.82 -7.63
CA SER A 214 27.62 -2.97 -6.56
C SER A 214 26.52 -2.08 -5.95
N GLU A 215 26.77 -1.57 -4.76
CA GLU A 215 25.88 -0.59 -4.11
C GLU A 215 25.76 0.69 -4.95
N SER A 216 26.85 1.10 -5.63
CA SER A 216 26.82 2.20 -6.60
C SER A 216 25.89 1.92 -7.77
N ASP A 217 25.90 0.70 -8.32
CA ASP A 217 24.97 0.31 -9.38
C ASP A 217 23.52 0.35 -8.88
N LEU A 218 23.29 -0.11 -7.64
CA LEU A 218 21.98 -0.12 -7.01
C LEU A 218 21.45 1.31 -6.80
N GLN A 219 22.30 2.21 -6.29
CA GLN A 219 21.97 3.62 -6.11
C GLN A 219 21.63 4.32 -7.44
N ALA A 220 22.36 4.00 -8.52
CA ALA A 220 22.12 4.59 -9.84
C ALA A 220 20.94 3.95 -10.60
N ALA A 221 20.44 2.79 -10.16
CA ALA A 221 19.43 2.02 -10.89
C ALA A 221 18.10 2.77 -11.09
N PRO A 222 17.49 3.43 -10.08
CA PRO A 222 16.24 4.17 -10.26
C PRO A 222 16.36 5.28 -11.32
N ARG A 223 17.48 6.01 -11.34
CA ARG A 223 17.73 7.07 -12.32
C ARG A 223 17.83 6.52 -13.73
N ARG A 224 18.56 5.42 -13.93
CA ARG A 224 18.68 4.74 -15.23
C ARG A 224 17.34 4.20 -15.72
N LEU A 225 16.52 3.66 -14.81
CA LEU A 225 15.16 3.19 -15.14
C LEU A 225 14.23 4.36 -15.51
N TYR A 226 14.28 5.46 -14.76
CA TYR A 226 13.55 6.68 -15.08
C TYR A 226 13.90 7.21 -16.47
N GLU A 227 15.19 7.29 -16.82
CA GLU A 227 15.64 7.72 -18.15
C GLU A 227 15.19 6.79 -19.27
N LYS A 228 15.03 5.49 -18.98
CA LYS A 228 14.61 4.48 -19.95
C LYS A 228 13.10 4.47 -20.19
N TYR A 229 12.29 4.65 -19.15
CA TYR A 229 10.84 4.43 -19.21
C TYR A 229 10.01 5.71 -19.00
N GLY A 230 10.59 6.78 -18.47
CA GLY A 230 9.89 8.05 -18.21
C GLY A 230 9.09 8.10 -16.90
N SER A 231 8.99 6.98 -16.18
CA SER A 231 8.19 6.85 -14.94
C SER A 231 9.07 6.88 -13.70
N SER A 232 8.48 7.17 -12.53
CA SER A 232 9.22 7.12 -11.27
C SER A 232 9.52 5.68 -10.85
N PHE A 233 10.65 5.44 -10.20
CA PHE A 233 11.08 4.11 -9.76
C PHE A 233 11.51 4.11 -8.28
N LEU A 234 11.16 3.06 -7.55
CA LEU A 234 11.68 2.69 -6.24
C LEU A 234 12.34 1.30 -6.35
N VAL A 235 13.66 1.25 -6.38
CA VAL A 235 14.44 0.01 -6.47
C VAL A 235 14.73 -0.50 -5.05
N LYS A 236 14.21 -1.69 -4.75
CA LYS A 236 14.32 -2.32 -3.42
C LYS A 236 15.69 -2.98 -3.25
N GLY A 237 16.45 -2.58 -2.22
CA GLY A 237 17.81 -3.03 -1.95
C GLY A 237 17.95 -4.28 -1.09
N GLY A 238 16.84 -4.86 -0.61
CA GLY A 238 16.80 -5.99 0.34
C GLY A 238 17.74 -7.18 0.11
N HIS A 239 18.14 -7.43 -1.14
CA HIS A 239 19.00 -8.55 -1.55
C HIS A 239 20.50 -8.22 -1.57
N PHE A 240 20.88 -6.94 -1.45
CA PHE A 240 22.28 -6.55 -1.39
C PHE A 240 22.82 -6.82 0.02
N GLN A 241 23.91 -7.57 0.12
CA GLN A 241 24.63 -7.74 1.39
C GLN A 241 25.38 -6.44 1.68
N SER A 242 24.79 -5.58 2.49
CA SER A 242 25.50 -4.44 3.08
C SER A 242 26.13 -4.87 4.41
N SER A 243 27.25 -4.24 4.76
CA SER A 243 27.89 -4.35 6.08
C SER A 243 27.14 -3.57 7.17
N SER A 244 26.06 -2.88 6.81
CA SER A 244 25.21 -2.11 7.72
C SER A 244 24.03 -2.93 8.23
N ASP A 245 23.61 -2.64 9.46
CA ASP A 245 22.36 -3.16 10.03
C ASP A 245 21.10 -2.62 9.33
N ASP A 246 21.24 -1.58 8.50
CA ASP A 246 20.16 -1.00 7.70
C ASP A 246 20.16 -1.52 6.26
N LEU A 247 18.96 -1.67 5.71
CA LEU A 247 18.65 -1.78 4.29
C LEU A 247 18.38 -0.41 3.70
N VAL A 248 18.80 -0.21 2.44
CA VAL A 248 18.60 1.03 1.71
C VAL A 248 17.85 0.72 0.41
N ASP A 249 16.70 1.35 0.25
CA ASP A 249 15.97 1.41 -1.00
C ASP A 249 16.23 2.77 -1.66
N TYR A 250 16.46 2.78 -2.97
CA TYR A 250 16.73 4.01 -3.72
C TYR A 250 15.56 4.33 -4.64
N TRP A 251 15.25 5.62 -4.82
CA TRP A 251 14.19 6.05 -5.71
C TRP A 251 14.61 7.21 -6.60
N CYS A 252 13.94 7.31 -7.75
CA CYS A 252 13.97 8.46 -8.64
C CYS A 252 12.53 8.87 -8.94
N ILE A 253 12.13 10.05 -8.50
CA ILE A 253 10.79 10.61 -8.67
C ILE A 253 10.91 11.84 -9.55
N ASN A 254 10.35 11.78 -10.77
CA ASN A 254 10.41 12.87 -11.74
C ASN A 254 11.83 13.44 -11.95
N GLY A 255 12.84 12.56 -11.93
CA GLY A 255 14.25 12.91 -12.09
C GLY A 255 14.98 13.36 -10.82
N THR A 256 14.29 13.52 -9.69
CA THR A 256 14.91 13.76 -8.37
C THR A 256 15.20 12.43 -7.69
N GLU A 257 16.42 12.28 -7.19
CA GLU A 257 16.89 11.05 -6.54
C GLU A 257 16.78 11.16 -5.02
N GLY A 258 16.59 10.03 -4.36
CA GLY A 258 16.63 9.93 -2.91
C GLY A 258 16.64 8.48 -2.44
N GLU A 259 16.59 8.30 -1.12
CA GLU A 259 16.69 6.99 -0.48
C GLU A 259 15.71 6.84 0.69
N CYS A 260 15.44 5.59 1.05
CA CYS A 260 14.74 5.22 2.26
C CYS A 260 15.55 4.16 3.01
N ARG A 261 15.85 4.43 4.27
CA ARG A 261 16.57 3.50 5.15
C ARG A 261 15.60 2.84 6.11
N HIS A 262 15.76 1.54 6.31
CA HIS A 262 15.02 0.81 7.32
C HIS A 262 15.85 -0.33 7.92
N PRO A 263 15.56 -0.76 9.15
CA PRO A 263 16.31 -1.84 9.77
C PRO A 263 16.24 -3.13 8.94
N ARG A 264 17.36 -3.83 8.84
CA ARG A 264 17.40 -5.23 8.39
C ARG A 264 16.85 -6.10 9.51
N LEU A 265 15.71 -6.73 9.27
CA LEU A 265 15.10 -7.64 10.23
C LEU A 265 15.59 -9.07 9.96
N PRO A 266 15.91 -9.87 10.99
CA PRO A 266 16.34 -11.26 10.83
C PRO A 266 15.12 -12.16 10.54
N VAL A 267 14.54 -11.99 9.35
CA VAL A 267 13.37 -12.74 8.88
C VAL A 267 13.76 -13.61 7.69
N SER A 268 13.41 -14.89 7.74
CA SER A 268 13.62 -15.85 6.64
C SER A 268 12.51 -15.79 5.60
N ASP A 269 11.27 -15.51 6.03
CA ASP A 269 10.10 -15.45 5.15
C ASP A 269 9.76 -14.01 4.78
N THR A 270 9.96 -13.69 3.50
CA THR A 270 9.67 -12.38 2.90
C THR A 270 8.41 -12.40 2.02
N HIS A 271 7.60 -13.46 2.15
CA HIS A 271 6.35 -13.65 1.39
C HIS A 271 5.45 -12.42 1.54
N GLY A 272 5.00 -11.84 0.43
CA GLY A 272 4.09 -10.68 0.45
C GLY A 272 4.70 -9.31 0.76
N THR A 273 6.01 -9.20 1.00
CA THR A 273 6.67 -7.90 1.28
C THR A 273 6.52 -6.88 0.13
N GLY A 274 6.70 -7.31 -1.13
CA GLY A 274 6.52 -6.46 -2.30
C GLY A 274 5.06 -6.00 -2.49
N CYS A 275 4.11 -6.92 -2.32
CA CYS A 275 2.68 -6.61 -2.39
C CYS A 275 2.27 -5.59 -1.32
N THR A 276 2.70 -5.83 -0.07
CA THR A 276 2.42 -4.95 1.07
C THR A 276 3.01 -3.55 0.86
N LEU A 277 4.26 -3.44 0.39
CA LEU A 277 4.90 -2.15 0.15
C LEU A 277 4.17 -1.34 -0.93
N SER A 278 3.94 -1.95 -2.09
CA SER A 278 3.26 -1.30 -3.22
C SER A 278 1.82 -0.90 -2.84
N ALA A 279 1.10 -1.73 -2.09
CA ALA A 279 -0.22 -1.41 -1.58
C ALA A 279 -0.19 -0.26 -0.56
N ALA A 280 0.79 -0.25 0.34
CA ALA A 280 0.92 0.82 1.34
C ALA A 280 1.20 2.18 0.69
N ILE A 281 2.11 2.20 -0.29
CA ILE A 281 2.41 3.42 -1.08
C ILE A 281 1.14 3.88 -1.80
N THR A 282 0.42 2.97 -2.46
CA THR A 282 -0.85 3.27 -3.13
C THR A 282 -1.88 3.87 -2.17
N ALA A 283 -2.01 3.31 -0.96
CA ALA A 283 -2.92 3.83 0.05
C ALA A 283 -2.56 5.26 0.47
N PHE A 284 -1.27 5.54 0.72
CA PHE A 284 -0.83 6.88 1.08
C PHE A 284 -1.01 7.88 -0.06
N LEU A 285 -0.79 7.48 -1.32
CA LEU A 285 -1.11 8.30 -2.49
C LEU A 285 -2.62 8.59 -2.56
N ALA A 286 -3.47 7.60 -2.29
CA ALA A 286 -4.92 7.79 -2.26
C ALA A 286 -5.39 8.77 -1.17
N HIS A 287 -4.62 8.93 -0.09
CA HIS A 287 -4.80 9.98 0.92
C HIS A 287 -4.26 11.36 0.49
N GLY A 288 -3.71 11.48 -0.72
CA GLY A 288 -3.20 12.73 -1.28
C GLY A 288 -1.78 13.09 -0.84
N LEU A 289 -1.02 12.15 -0.29
CA LEU A 289 0.37 12.42 0.09
C LEU A 289 1.26 12.53 -1.16
N PRO A 290 2.33 13.36 -1.10
CA PRO A 290 3.32 13.40 -2.16
C PRO A 290 4.09 12.05 -2.23
N MET A 291 4.62 11.74 -3.42
CA MET A 291 5.20 10.43 -3.75
C MET A 291 6.34 10.01 -2.82
N ASP A 292 7.24 10.93 -2.48
CA ASP A 292 8.37 10.71 -1.57
C ASP A 292 7.90 10.41 -0.15
N GLU A 293 6.89 11.13 0.35
CA GLU A 293 6.29 10.86 1.65
C GLU A 293 5.53 9.52 1.65
N ALA A 294 4.81 9.20 0.58
CA ALA A 294 4.09 7.94 0.41
C ALA A 294 5.06 6.74 0.40
N ILE A 295 6.19 6.85 -0.30
CA ILE A 295 7.29 5.87 -0.26
C ILE A 295 7.82 5.72 1.16
N ALA A 296 8.20 6.83 1.81
CA ALA A 296 8.77 6.79 3.16
C ALA A 296 7.80 6.18 4.18
N LYS A 297 6.50 6.50 4.12
CA LYS A 297 5.49 5.90 5.00
C LYS A 297 5.19 4.44 4.65
N GLY A 298 5.16 4.10 3.36
CA GLY A 298 5.02 2.71 2.91
C GLY A 298 6.15 1.81 3.43
N THR A 299 7.40 2.27 3.33
CA THR A 299 8.57 1.56 3.87
C THR A 299 8.48 1.38 5.39
N ARG A 300 8.07 2.40 6.13
CA ARG A 300 7.86 2.29 7.59
C ARG A 300 6.73 1.31 7.94
N PHE A 301 5.64 1.33 7.19
CA PHE A 301 4.53 0.39 7.38
C PHE A 301 4.95 -1.06 7.14
N LEU A 302 5.72 -1.31 6.06
CA LEU A 302 6.29 -2.63 5.80
C LEU A 302 7.21 -3.08 6.95
N ALA A 303 8.12 -2.20 7.40
CA ALA A 303 9.02 -2.51 8.50
C ALA A 303 8.26 -2.89 9.78
N ALA A 304 7.23 -2.12 10.15
CA ALA A 304 6.37 -2.43 11.29
C ALA A 304 5.62 -3.76 11.12
N SER A 305 5.13 -4.05 9.91
CA SER A 305 4.42 -5.31 9.59
C SER A 305 5.32 -6.54 9.69
N LEU A 306 6.61 -6.38 9.34
CA LEU A 306 7.63 -7.41 9.48
C LEU A 306 8.09 -7.58 10.94
N SER A 307 8.25 -6.48 11.68
CA SER A 307 8.64 -6.52 13.10
C SER A 307 7.57 -7.17 13.98
N SER A 308 6.30 -7.01 13.63
CA SER A 308 5.15 -7.55 14.37
C SER A 308 4.55 -8.81 13.74
N ARG A 309 5.33 -9.51 12.88
CA ARG A 309 4.89 -10.68 12.12
C ARG A 309 4.17 -11.73 12.97
N LEU A 310 3.27 -12.45 12.32
CA LEU A 310 2.54 -13.57 12.90
C LEU A 310 3.31 -14.86 12.66
N GLU A 311 3.39 -15.72 13.66
CA GLU A 311 4.09 -17.00 13.60
C GLU A 311 3.18 -18.12 14.12
N TRP A 312 3.26 -19.28 13.48
CA TRP A 312 2.55 -20.47 13.87
C TRP A 312 3.44 -21.70 13.79
N ASP A 313 3.38 -22.56 14.80
CA ASP A 313 4.00 -23.88 14.78
C ASP A 313 3.14 -24.86 13.97
N THR A 314 3.76 -25.57 13.04
CA THR A 314 3.14 -26.62 12.24
C THR A 314 3.91 -27.93 12.37
N PRO A 315 3.32 -29.08 12.00
CA PRO A 315 4.06 -30.35 11.96
C PRO A 315 5.29 -30.33 11.03
N ALA A 316 5.33 -29.42 10.05
CA ALA A 316 6.43 -29.29 9.08
C ALA A 316 7.48 -28.23 9.49
N GLY A 317 7.29 -27.52 10.60
CA GLY A 317 8.15 -26.41 11.06
C GLY A 317 7.34 -25.15 11.42
N SER A 318 8.02 -24.02 11.56
CA SER A 318 7.35 -22.72 11.79
C SER A 318 6.96 -22.09 10.45
N ILE A 319 5.77 -21.51 10.38
CA ILE A 319 5.33 -20.66 9.27
C ILE A 319 5.12 -19.23 9.77
N ALA A 320 5.43 -18.24 8.93
CA ALA A 320 5.23 -16.84 9.28
C ALA A 320 4.45 -16.08 8.19
N ALA A 321 3.76 -15.01 8.60
CA ALA A 321 3.14 -14.05 7.70
C ALA A 321 3.30 -12.62 8.23
N LEU A 322 3.31 -11.63 7.33
CA LEU A 322 3.33 -10.23 7.75
C LEU A 322 2.05 -9.90 8.53
N ASN A 323 2.23 -9.19 9.64
CA ASN A 323 1.10 -8.62 10.35
C ASN A 323 0.73 -7.28 9.70
N HIS A 324 -0.33 -7.30 8.90
CA HIS A 324 -0.82 -6.12 8.19
C HIS A 324 -1.52 -5.11 9.12
N PHE A 325 -1.75 -5.46 10.39
CA PHE A 325 -2.29 -4.58 11.42
C PHE A 325 -1.27 -4.42 12.55
N PRO A 326 -0.10 -3.80 12.28
CA PRO A 326 1.01 -3.73 13.24
C PRO A 326 0.68 -2.90 14.50
N ASN A 327 -0.35 -2.05 14.42
CA ASN A 327 -0.84 -1.25 15.56
C ASN A 327 -1.94 -1.96 16.36
N GLY A 328 -2.26 -3.22 16.03
CA GLY A 328 -3.36 -3.98 16.63
C GLY A 328 -4.70 -3.77 15.91
N VAL A 329 -5.70 -4.54 16.35
CA VAL A 329 -7.10 -4.42 15.93
C VAL A 329 -7.92 -4.21 17.19
N ASP A 330 -8.64 -3.09 17.26
CA ASP A 330 -9.59 -2.85 18.35
C ASP A 330 -10.80 -3.76 18.15
N PHE A 331 -10.97 -4.71 19.07
CA PHE A 331 -12.17 -5.54 19.08
C PHE A 331 -13.34 -4.71 19.62
N PRO A 332 -14.52 -4.77 19.00
CA PRO A 332 -15.70 -4.16 19.59
C PRO A 332 -15.95 -4.80 20.96
N ASP A 333 -16.20 -3.96 21.98
CA ASP A 333 -16.69 -4.43 23.27
C ASP A 333 -17.97 -5.25 23.02
N THR A 334 -17.90 -6.56 23.30
CA THR A 334 -19.02 -7.50 23.10
C THR A 334 -20.10 -7.38 24.16
#